data_AF-A0A959Z5T7-F1
#
_entry.id   AF-A0A959Z5T7-F1
#
_cell.length_a   1.000
_cell.length_b   1.000
_cell.length_c   1.000
_cell.angle_alpha   90.00
_cell.angle_beta   90.00
_cell.angle_gamma   90.00
#
_symmetry.space_group_name_H-M   'P 1'
#
loop_
_entity.id
_entity.type
_entity.pdbx_description
1 polymer ?
#
loop_
_entity_poly.entity_id
_entity_poly.type
_entity_poly.pdbx_seq_one_letter_code
_entity_poly.pdbx_strand_id
1 'polypeptide(L)'
;CLLENGSYPVYWDANGSGDTLTITQCVRTGGVFGIRVLDNTAPTTISQCQLDVTNTDNAVLVSACTGPITILANRITGGIGVSSSGIYLTGIAPVAPGRAVVANNEVIFSSAQGIRLQDVSRTDLVFNSVRMTTSGRYALLATGTGSDVVLRNNIFSTFNQMTVNTSLTGTTGDRNCFQRTGVPGPVVSWNGAPYTTVAALSAGTGTNANSLIADPLFFDPFTDLHAYGMDINAAAMPFAGITTDIDGDPRDPATPDIGCDEFTPQLWNEQFDVCVNADPAVSDGSGRPIWIYRDRKVIARIQENGNMLGTINSEIYIHTGPVRQSGIGQYYMDRNWRIEPQNPITGAGVDVRLFYHANEFAALAAADPAVTITSDAGVSQYDGPNENCLLADNTAVGNYFMHFPTPTG
;
A
#
# COMPACT_ATOMS: atom_id res chain seq x y z
N CYS A 1 27.27 8.42 -4.82
CA CYS A 1 27.89 9.31 -5.81
C CYS A 1 27.00 10.53 -6.09
N LEU A 2 27.47 11.56 -6.80
CA LEU A 2 26.66 12.72 -7.18
C LEU A 2 26.71 12.90 -8.70
N LEU A 3 25.55 13.03 -9.36
CA LEU A 3 25.38 13.10 -10.81
C LEU A 3 24.69 14.42 -11.20
N GLU A 4 25.47 15.48 -11.35
CA GLU A 4 24.98 16.83 -11.64
C GLU A 4 25.07 17.21 -13.12
N ASN A 5 23.98 17.74 -13.68
CA ASN A 5 23.94 18.28 -15.05
C ASN A 5 24.34 17.26 -16.15
N GLY A 6 24.52 17.74 -17.38
CA GLY A 6 24.93 16.93 -18.54
C GLY A 6 23.79 16.25 -19.29
N SER A 7 24.11 15.78 -20.51
CA SER A 7 23.18 15.03 -21.34
C SER A 7 22.86 13.69 -20.68
N TYR A 8 23.82 12.77 -20.59
CA TYR A 8 23.65 11.48 -19.89
C TYR A 8 24.49 11.46 -18.59
N PRO A 9 23.89 11.25 -17.40
CA PRO A 9 24.65 11.07 -16.16
C PRO A 9 25.52 9.82 -16.20
N VAL A 10 24.97 8.74 -16.76
CA VAL A 10 25.68 7.50 -17.02
C VAL A 10 25.15 6.97 -18.35
N TYR A 11 26.06 6.80 -19.30
CA TYR A 11 25.82 6.08 -20.54
C TYR A 11 26.85 4.94 -20.59
N TRP A 12 26.39 3.72 -20.34
CA TRP A 12 27.20 2.52 -20.40
C TRP A 12 26.74 1.69 -21.58
N ASP A 13 27.60 1.56 -22.58
CA ASP A 13 27.39 0.67 -23.71
C ASP A 13 28.52 -0.36 -23.70
N ALA A 14 28.19 -1.53 -23.15
CA ALA A 14 29.17 -2.59 -22.94
C ALA A 14 29.60 -3.25 -24.25
N ASN A 15 28.81 -3.11 -25.33
CA ASN A 15 29.00 -3.84 -26.58
C ASN A 15 29.28 -5.35 -26.36
N GLY A 16 28.60 -5.97 -25.41
CA GLY A 16 28.79 -7.37 -25.03
C GLY A 16 29.99 -7.64 -24.11
N SER A 17 30.60 -6.63 -23.48
CA SER A 17 31.69 -6.86 -22.52
C SER A 17 31.22 -7.66 -21.30
N GLY A 18 32.17 -8.32 -20.63
CA GLY A 18 31.96 -9.08 -19.40
C GLY A 18 32.17 -8.25 -18.13
N ASP A 19 32.10 -6.92 -18.24
CA ASP A 19 32.39 -6.02 -17.12
C ASP A 19 31.15 -5.80 -16.24
N THR A 20 31.35 -5.90 -14.93
CA THR A 20 30.29 -5.63 -13.96
C THR A 20 30.08 -4.13 -13.81
N LEU A 21 28.83 -3.68 -13.88
CA LEU A 21 28.44 -2.30 -13.61
C LEU A 21 27.71 -2.21 -12.27
N THR A 22 28.15 -1.33 -11.38
CA THR A 22 27.46 -1.04 -10.12
C THR A 22 27.34 0.46 -9.91
N ILE A 23 26.11 0.94 -9.83
CA ILE A 23 25.75 2.33 -9.55
C ILE A 23 24.96 2.31 -8.25
N THR A 24 25.55 2.82 -7.17
CA THR A 24 24.91 2.78 -5.86
C THR A 24 24.98 4.12 -5.13
N GLN A 25 23.93 4.41 -4.35
CA GLN A 25 23.86 5.61 -3.50
C GLN A 25 24.12 6.90 -4.29
N CYS A 26 23.61 6.95 -5.52
CA CYS A 26 23.80 8.08 -6.41
C CYS A 26 22.62 9.03 -6.34
N VAL A 27 22.90 10.31 -6.14
CA VAL A 27 21.88 11.37 -6.21
C VAL A 27 22.04 12.07 -7.56
N ARG A 28 20.95 12.19 -8.31
CA ARG A 28 20.90 12.97 -9.54
C ARG A 28 20.09 14.24 -9.33
N THR A 29 20.69 15.38 -9.69
CA THR A 29 20.04 16.69 -9.69
C THR A 29 20.26 17.35 -11.07
N GLY A 30 19.16 17.64 -11.77
CA GLY A 30 19.17 18.26 -13.11
C GLY A 30 19.69 17.37 -14.25
N GLY A 31 19.76 17.94 -15.46
CA GLY A 31 20.23 17.26 -16.70
C GLY A 31 19.12 16.70 -17.60
N VAL A 32 19.52 16.13 -18.76
CA VAL A 32 18.59 15.85 -19.89
C VAL A 32 18.20 14.38 -20.07
N PHE A 33 19.01 13.41 -19.63
CA PHE A 33 18.74 11.99 -19.78
C PHE A 33 18.93 11.23 -18.46
N GLY A 34 18.42 10.00 -18.33
CA GLY A 34 18.64 9.15 -17.15
C GLY A 34 19.87 8.26 -17.25
N ILE A 35 19.97 7.28 -16.35
CA ILE A 35 20.98 6.22 -16.41
C ILE A 35 20.63 5.31 -17.59
N ARG A 36 21.60 5.06 -18.48
CA ARG A 36 21.44 4.18 -19.63
C ARG A 36 22.49 3.08 -19.64
N VAL A 37 22.04 1.83 -19.70
CA VAL A 37 22.88 0.64 -19.77
C VAL A 37 22.46 -0.19 -20.98
N LEU A 38 23.41 -0.45 -21.88
CA LEU A 38 23.19 -1.17 -23.14
C LEU A 38 24.13 -2.37 -23.24
N ASP A 39 23.60 -3.47 -23.78
CA ASP A 39 24.36 -4.61 -24.30
C ASP A 39 25.30 -5.28 -23.27
N ASN A 40 24.96 -5.22 -21.97
CA ASN A 40 25.80 -5.80 -20.92
C ASN A 40 25.52 -7.30 -20.71
N THR A 41 26.57 -8.12 -20.68
CA THR A 41 26.48 -9.57 -20.45
C THR A 41 26.88 -9.98 -19.03
N ALA A 42 27.50 -9.06 -18.28
CA ALA A 42 27.85 -9.22 -16.88
C ALA A 42 26.84 -8.54 -15.94
N PRO A 43 26.96 -8.75 -14.61
CA PRO A 43 26.00 -8.19 -13.65
C PRO A 43 25.89 -6.66 -13.73
N THR A 44 24.65 -6.17 -13.69
CA THR A 44 24.32 -4.74 -13.60
C THR A 44 23.54 -4.48 -12.32
N THR A 45 24.04 -3.61 -11.46
CA THR A 45 23.36 -3.18 -10.24
C THR A 45 23.14 -1.68 -10.25
N ILE A 46 21.89 -1.24 -10.03
CA ILE A 46 21.49 0.15 -9.79
C ILE A 46 20.71 0.18 -8.49
N SER A 47 21.31 0.69 -7.41
CA SER A 47 20.70 0.58 -6.09
C SER A 47 20.78 1.83 -5.23
N GLN A 48 19.78 2.06 -4.38
CA GLN A 48 19.79 3.16 -3.40
C GLN A 48 20.03 4.54 -4.03
N CYS A 49 19.66 4.72 -5.31
CA CYS A 49 19.82 5.98 -5.99
C CYS A 49 18.58 6.85 -5.81
N GLN A 50 18.78 8.17 -5.74
CA GLN A 50 17.72 9.16 -5.82
C GLN A 50 17.82 9.84 -7.19
N LEU A 51 16.83 9.59 -8.05
CA LEU A 51 16.84 10.00 -9.45
C LEU A 51 15.64 10.91 -9.73
N ASP A 52 15.89 12.21 -9.79
CA ASP A 52 14.89 13.19 -10.24
C ASP A 52 15.06 13.46 -11.75
N VAL A 53 14.00 13.22 -12.52
CA VAL A 53 13.98 13.41 -13.98
C VAL A 53 13.09 14.58 -14.35
N THR A 54 13.68 15.64 -14.90
CA THR A 54 12.96 16.87 -15.28
C THR A 54 12.82 17.04 -16.79
N ASN A 55 12.77 15.92 -17.53
CA ASN A 55 12.80 15.90 -19.00
C ASN A 55 11.99 14.71 -19.58
N THR A 56 12.04 14.51 -20.90
CA THR A 56 11.25 13.52 -21.65
C THR A 56 11.94 12.16 -21.83
N ASP A 57 13.02 11.85 -21.10
CA ASP A 57 13.69 10.55 -21.17
C ASP A 57 13.37 9.68 -19.93
N ASN A 58 13.79 8.42 -20.00
CA ASN A 58 13.62 7.45 -18.92
C ASN A 58 14.58 7.75 -17.77
N ALA A 59 14.18 7.52 -16.51
CA ALA A 59 15.09 7.70 -15.37
C ALA A 59 16.17 6.62 -15.35
N VAL A 60 15.76 5.38 -15.61
CA VAL A 60 16.62 4.22 -15.80
C VAL A 60 16.19 3.51 -17.07
N LEU A 61 17.12 3.33 -18.01
CA LEU A 61 16.97 2.48 -19.19
C LEU A 61 18.03 1.40 -19.15
N VAL A 62 17.59 0.14 -19.14
CA VAL A 62 18.47 -1.02 -19.35
C VAL A 62 17.96 -1.75 -20.59
N SER A 63 18.84 -1.92 -21.58
CA SER A 63 18.49 -2.43 -22.90
C SER A 63 19.44 -3.54 -23.34
N ALA A 64 18.90 -4.58 -23.98
CA ALA A 64 19.67 -5.65 -24.62
C ALA A 64 20.70 -6.36 -23.69
N CYS A 65 20.43 -6.38 -22.38
CA CYS A 65 21.32 -6.97 -21.39
C CYS A 65 20.95 -8.44 -21.13
N THR A 66 21.99 -9.29 -21.02
CA THR A 66 21.88 -10.75 -20.80
C THR A 66 22.56 -11.22 -19.51
N GLY A 67 23.26 -10.31 -18.81
CA GLY A 67 23.71 -10.54 -17.44
C GLY A 67 22.57 -10.42 -16.42
N PRO A 68 22.77 -10.88 -15.18
CA PRO A 68 21.85 -10.59 -14.07
C PRO A 68 21.71 -9.08 -13.86
N ILE A 69 20.50 -8.63 -13.57
CA ILE A 69 20.20 -7.20 -13.35
C ILE A 69 19.57 -7.04 -11.98
N THR A 70 19.98 -6.02 -11.22
CA THR A 70 19.38 -5.67 -9.94
C THR A 70 19.12 -4.17 -9.91
N ILE A 71 17.85 -3.77 -9.87
CA ILE A 71 17.40 -2.40 -9.69
C ILE A 71 16.69 -2.34 -8.33
N LEU A 72 17.39 -1.89 -7.29
CA LEU A 72 16.99 -2.11 -5.90
C LEU A 72 16.92 -0.81 -5.08
N ALA A 73 15.82 -0.58 -4.37
CA ALA A 73 15.73 0.50 -3.38
C ALA A 73 16.02 1.91 -3.95
N ASN A 74 15.68 2.16 -5.21
CA ASN A 74 15.84 3.49 -5.80
C ASN A 74 14.58 4.33 -5.57
N ARG A 75 14.78 5.63 -5.35
CA ARG A 75 13.73 6.66 -5.32
C ARG A 75 13.76 7.42 -6.62
N ILE A 76 12.70 7.31 -7.41
CA ILE A 76 12.62 7.87 -8.76
C ILE A 76 11.43 8.82 -8.83
N THR A 77 11.70 10.08 -9.16
CA THR A 77 10.67 11.12 -9.26
C THR A 77 10.70 11.84 -10.61
N GLY A 78 9.58 12.45 -10.98
CA GLY A 78 9.48 13.39 -12.09
C GLY A 78 8.88 12.81 -13.37
N GLY A 79 9.58 12.98 -14.49
CA GLY A 79 9.12 12.71 -15.84
C GLY A 79 8.37 13.88 -16.46
N ILE A 80 8.55 14.08 -17.76
CA ILE A 80 7.80 15.05 -18.58
C ILE A 80 7.36 14.38 -19.88
N GLY A 81 6.19 14.77 -20.40
CA GLY A 81 5.71 14.34 -21.71
C GLY A 81 4.93 13.04 -21.67
N VAL A 82 5.04 12.24 -22.74
CA VAL A 82 4.15 11.09 -23.00
C VAL A 82 4.85 9.83 -23.48
N SER A 83 6.19 9.80 -23.46
CA SER A 83 6.97 8.70 -24.05
C SER A 83 7.97 8.03 -23.12
N SER A 84 8.25 8.60 -21.95
CA SER A 84 9.27 8.09 -21.02
C SER A 84 8.69 7.27 -19.87
N SER A 85 9.57 6.49 -19.25
CA SER A 85 9.28 5.68 -18.08
C SER A 85 10.22 5.99 -16.91
N GLY A 86 9.77 5.79 -15.67
CA GLY A 86 10.67 5.83 -14.51
C GLY A 86 11.75 4.76 -14.66
N ILE A 87 11.34 3.50 -14.80
CA ILE A 87 12.23 2.37 -15.11
C ILE A 87 11.78 1.74 -16.43
N TYR A 88 12.71 1.61 -17.39
CA TYR A 88 12.47 0.92 -18.65
C TYR A 88 13.48 -0.21 -18.86
N LEU A 89 12.97 -1.44 -18.90
CA LEU A 89 13.71 -2.64 -19.28
C LEU A 89 13.26 -3.07 -20.68
N THR A 90 14.20 -3.19 -21.63
CA THR A 90 13.90 -3.62 -23.00
C THR A 90 14.87 -4.65 -23.55
N GLY A 91 14.37 -5.70 -24.22
CA GLY A 91 15.22 -6.75 -24.78
C GLY A 91 16.05 -7.48 -23.70
N ILE A 92 15.46 -7.74 -22.54
CA ILE A 92 16.15 -8.32 -21.38
C ILE A 92 15.99 -9.83 -21.38
N ALA A 93 17.10 -10.56 -21.42
CA ALA A 93 17.09 -12.01 -21.41
C ALA A 93 18.29 -12.58 -20.60
N PRO A 94 18.26 -12.48 -19.27
CA PRO A 94 19.34 -12.98 -18.42
C PRO A 94 19.56 -14.47 -18.61
N VAL A 95 20.82 -14.90 -18.75
CA VAL A 95 21.16 -16.32 -18.89
C VAL A 95 20.89 -17.06 -17.57
N ALA A 96 20.27 -18.24 -17.65
CA ALA A 96 19.99 -19.06 -16.47
C ALA A 96 21.28 -19.42 -15.69
N PRO A 97 21.28 -19.37 -14.35
CA PRO A 97 20.13 -19.15 -13.44
C PRO A 97 19.81 -17.66 -13.16
N GLY A 98 20.49 -16.71 -13.78
CA GLY A 98 20.29 -15.27 -13.56
C GLY A 98 18.87 -14.78 -13.88
N ARG A 99 18.47 -13.69 -13.22
CA ARG A 99 17.21 -12.98 -13.43
C ARG A 99 17.46 -11.47 -13.40
N ALA A 100 16.51 -10.70 -13.93
CA ALA A 100 16.41 -9.28 -13.65
C ALA A 100 15.50 -9.10 -12.43
N VAL A 101 15.97 -8.41 -11.40
CA VAL A 101 15.20 -8.15 -10.18
C VAL A 101 15.02 -6.64 -10.05
N VAL A 102 13.78 -6.18 -10.12
CA VAL A 102 13.38 -4.80 -9.87
C VAL A 102 12.61 -4.80 -8.55
N ALA A 103 13.24 -4.35 -7.47
CA ALA A 103 12.66 -4.48 -6.14
C ALA A 103 12.83 -3.26 -5.23
N ASN A 104 11.90 -3.09 -4.29
CA ASN A 104 11.90 -1.99 -3.31
C ASN A 104 12.01 -0.59 -3.93
N ASN A 105 11.68 -0.39 -5.20
CA ASN A 105 11.78 0.95 -5.79
C ASN A 105 10.53 1.75 -5.48
N GLU A 106 10.73 3.01 -5.10
CA GLU A 106 9.72 4.04 -5.06
C GLU A 106 9.75 4.81 -6.39
N VAL A 107 8.63 4.82 -7.10
CA VAL A 107 8.53 5.48 -8.41
C VAL A 107 7.32 6.41 -8.45
N ILE A 108 7.56 7.72 -8.35
CA ILE A 108 6.54 8.77 -8.48
C ILE A 108 6.73 9.48 -9.82
N PHE A 109 5.92 9.14 -10.81
CA PHE A 109 6.20 9.53 -12.20
C PHE A 109 5.00 10.15 -12.91
N SER A 110 5.25 11.10 -13.82
CA SER A 110 4.19 11.86 -14.51
C SER A 110 4.10 11.56 -16.01
N SER A 111 5.16 11.00 -16.61
CA SER A 111 5.19 10.66 -18.05
C SER A 111 4.46 9.33 -18.34
N ALA A 112 4.79 8.68 -19.46
CA ALA A 112 4.04 7.58 -20.05
C ALA A 112 3.78 6.40 -19.10
N GLN A 113 4.82 5.95 -18.39
CA GLN A 113 4.77 4.80 -17.49
C GLN A 113 5.62 4.98 -16.23
N GLY A 114 5.22 4.37 -15.11
CA GLY A 114 6.10 4.26 -13.95
C GLY A 114 7.22 3.25 -14.23
N ILE A 115 6.82 2.02 -14.53
CA ILE A 115 7.70 0.94 -14.98
C ILE A 115 7.22 0.43 -16.34
N ARG A 116 8.16 0.26 -17.28
CA ARG A 116 7.93 -0.35 -18.58
C ARG A 116 8.83 -1.56 -18.76
N LEU A 117 8.21 -2.67 -19.14
CA LEU A 117 8.88 -3.89 -19.55
C LEU A 117 8.51 -4.15 -21.01
N GLN A 118 9.50 -4.25 -21.88
CA GLN A 118 9.28 -4.59 -23.27
C GLN A 118 10.24 -5.68 -23.72
N ASP A 119 9.74 -6.76 -24.34
CA ASP A 119 10.63 -7.81 -24.86
C ASP A 119 11.54 -8.40 -23.75
N VAL A 120 10.96 -8.69 -22.57
CA VAL A 120 11.72 -9.15 -21.39
C VAL A 120 11.40 -10.59 -21.02
N SER A 121 12.39 -11.30 -20.49
CA SER A 121 12.22 -12.63 -19.88
C SER A 121 12.97 -12.76 -18.57
N ARG A 122 12.54 -13.67 -17.69
CA ARG A 122 13.18 -13.99 -16.39
C ARG A 122 13.34 -12.74 -15.52
N THR A 123 12.23 -12.03 -15.33
CA THR A 123 12.19 -10.73 -14.64
C THR A 123 11.23 -10.78 -13.46
N ASP A 124 11.71 -10.40 -12.28
CA ASP A 124 10.92 -10.29 -11.06
C ASP A 124 10.73 -8.82 -10.71
N LEU A 125 9.48 -8.37 -10.64
CA LEU A 125 9.08 -7.09 -10.05
C LEU A 125 8.48 -7.40 -8.69
N VAL A 126 9.18 -7.00 -7.62
CA VAL A 126 8.79 -7.36 -6.26
C VAL A 126 8.87 -6.17 -5.31
N PHE A 127 7.85 -5.95 -4.48
CA PHE A 127 7.89 -4.90 -3.44
C PHE A 127 8.15 -3.48 -3.99
N ASN A 128 7.76 -3.16 -5.22
CA ASN A 128 7.86 -1.77 -5.70
C ASN A 128 6.59 -1.00 -5.33
N SER A 129 6.72 0.29 -5.03
CA SER A 129 5.60 1.22 -4.95
C SER A 129 5.67 2.20 -6.11
N VAL A 130 4.64 2.19 -6.97
CA VAL A 130 4.61 2.99 -8.18
C VAL A 130 3.34 3.85 -8.20
N ARG A 131 3.52 5.17 -8.29
CA ARG A 131 2.44 6.15 -8.30
C ARG A 131 2.55 7.05 -9.53
N MET A 132 1.51 7.02 -10.37
CA MET A 132 1.41 7.93 -11.51
C MET A 132 0.68 9.22 -11.13
N THR A 133 1.34 10.36 -11.27
CA THR A 133 0.80 11.68 -10.87
C THR A 133 -0.02 12.36 -11.97
N THR A 134 -0.03 11.79 -13.19
CA THR A 134 -0.76 12.31 -14.34
C THR A 134 -1.84 11.33 -14.83
N SER A 135 -2.99 11.87 -15.21
CA SER A 135 -4.13 11.13 -15.76
C SER A 135 -3.77 10.33 -17.03
N GLY A 136 -4.35 9.14 -17.19
CA GLY A 136 -4.21 8.38 -18.45
C GLY A 136 -2.85 7.71 -18.63
N ARG A 137 -2.11 7.45 -17.53
CA ARG A 137 -0.79 6.80 -17.53
C ARG A 137 -0.82 5.49 -16.76
N TYR A 138 0.01 4.52 -17.18
CA TYR A 138 0.10 3.21 -16.53
C TYR A 138 1.19 3.23 -15.46
N ALA A 139 0.93 2.61 -14.30
CA ALA A 139 2.01 2.36 -13.33
C ALA A 139 2.94 1.25 -13.84
N LEU A 140 2.38 0.21 -14.48
CA LEU A 140 3.14 -0.82 -15.20
C LEU A 140 2.59 -1.04 -16.61
N LEU A 141 3.48 -0.99 -17.61
CA LEU A 141 3.23 -1.52 -18.95
C LEU A 141 4.20 -2.65 -19.24
N ALA A 142 3.69 -3.85 -19.57
CA ALA A 142 4.51 -5.02 -19.82
C ALA A 142 4.09 -5.71 -21.13
N THR A 143 4.81 -5.47 -22.23
CA THR A 143 4.39 -5.86 -23.59
C THR A 143 5.54 -6.44 -24.42
N GLY A 144 5.23 -6.88 -25.65
CA GLY A 144 6.21 -7.45 -26.57
C GLY A 144 6.34 -8.96 -26.42
N THR A 145 7.57 -9.46 -26.60
CA THR A 145 7.92 -10.88 -26.55
C THR A 145 8.63 -11.26 -25.25
N GLY A 146 8.79 -12.55 -24.99
CA GLY A 146 9.44 -13.05 -23.78
C GLY A 146 8.48 -13.73 -22.82
N SER A 147 9.02 -14.20 -21.68
CA SER A 147 8.29 -15.05 -20.73
C SER A 147 8.94 -15.10 -19.35
N ASP A 148 8.27 -15.73 -18.38
CA ASP A 148 8.78 -15.89 -17.00
C ASP A 148 8.98 -14.52 -16.33
N VAL A 149 7.87 -13.76 -16.27
CA VAL A 149 7.79 -12.48 -15.56
C VAL A 149 6.95 -12.69 -14.30
N VAL A 150 7.46 -12.26 -13.15
CA VAL A 150 6.79 -12.37 -11.85
C VAL A 150 6.47 -10.99 -11.33
N LEU A 151 5.20 -10.72 -11.06
CA LEU A 151 4.73 -9.50 -10.41
C LEU A 151 4.24 -9.86 -9.01
N ARG A 152 4.98 -9.54 -7.95
CA ARG A 152 4.51 -9.84 -6.58
C ARG A 152 4.73 -8.73 -5.58
N ASN A 153 3.83 -8.61 -4.60
CA ASN A 153 4.01 -7.68 -3.49
C ASN A 153 4.18 -6.22 -3.90
N ASN A 154 3.77 -5.81 -5.11
CA ASN A 154 3.94 -4.43 -5.58
C ASN A 154 2.67 -3.61 -5.30
N ILE A 155 2.84 -2.30 -5.12
CA ILE A 155 1.76 -1.32 -5.22
C ILE A 155 1.84 -0.63 -6.59
N PHE A 156 0.73 -0.63 -7.33
CA PHE A 156 0.57 0.12 -8.57
C PHE A 156 -0.63 1.05 -8.45
N SER A 157 -0.38 2.37 -8.48
CA SER A 157 -1.38 3.42 -8.28
C SER A 157 -1.42 4.42 -9.43
N THR A 158 -2.61 4.71 -9.95
CA THR A 158 -2.84 5.59 -11.11
C THR A 158 -4.05 6.51 -10.90
N PHE A 159 -4.16 7.52 -11.76
CA PHE A 159 -5.34 8.38 -11.88
C PHE A 159 -6.01 8.20 -13.25
N ASN A 160 -7.31 7.90 -13.26
CA ASN A 160 -8.15 7.71 -14.46
C ASN A 160 -7.59 6.73 -15.51
N GLN A 161 -6.85 5.70 -15.08
CA GLN A 161 -6.26 4.69 -15.96
C GLN A 161 -6.12 3.36 -15.23
N MET A 162 -6.11 2.25 -15.96
CA MET A 162 -5.71 0.96 -15.38
C MET A 162 -4.29 1.07 -14.82
N THR A 163 -4.04 0.42 -13.69
CA THR A 163 -2.74 0.46 -13.01
C THR A 163 -1.70 -0.34 -13.78
N VAL A 164 -2.09 -1.52 -14.25
CA VAL A 164 -1.26 -2.45 -15.00
C VAL A 164 -1.90 -2.76 -16.36
N ASN A 165 -1.09 -2.74 -17.41
CA ASN A 165 -1.43 -3.33 -18.70
C ASN A 165 -0.32 -4.31 -19.11
N THR A 166 -0.62 -5.60 -19.11
CA THR A 166 0.33 -6.64 -19.54
C THR A 166 -0.24 -7.51 -20.65
N SER A 167 0.61 -7.83 -21.62
CA SER A 167 0.35 -8.80 -22.70
C SER A 167 1.52 -9.78 -22.87
N LEU A 168 2.48 -9.79 -21.94
CA LEU A 168 3.62 -10.71 -21.97
C LEU A 168 3.17 -12.12 -21.59
N THR A 169 3.53 -13.09 -22.43
CA THR A 169 3.19 -14.50 -22.22
C THR A 169 3.91 -15.03 -20.98
N GLY A 170 3.24 -15.86 -20.17
CA GLY A 170 3.86 -16.45 -18.97
C GLY A 170 4.14 -15.44 -17.84
N THR A 171 3.54 -14.25 -17.88
CA THR A 171 3.49 -13.36 -16.72
C THR A 171 2.62 -13.99 -15.65
N THR A 172 3.09 -13.97 -14.40
CA THR A 172 2.31 -14.35 -13.22
C THR A 172 2.24 -13.18 -12.25
N GLY A 173 1.15 -13.08 -11.48
CA GLY A 173 0.95 -11.97 -10.55
C GLY A 173 0.34 -12.46 -9.25
N ASP A 174 0.80 -12.06 -8.07
CA ASP A 174 0.06 -12.34 -6.83
C ASP A 174 0.41 -11.34 -5.73
N ARG A 175 -0.51 -11.10 -4.79
CA ARG A 175 -0.31 -10.15 -3.67
C ARG A 175 0.14 -8.76 -4.12
N ASN A 176 -0.36 -8.27 -5.25
CA ASN A 176 -0.14 -6.87 -5.64
C ASN A 176 -1.32 -6.02 -5.18
N CYS A 177 -1.08 -4.77 -4.80
CA CYS A 177 -2.13 -3.79 -4.55
C CYS A 177 -2.30 -2.89 -5.79
N PHE A 178 -3.52 -2.82 -6.30
CA PHE A 178 -3.87 -2.00 -7.45
C PHE A 178 -4.84 -0.88 -7.05
N GLN A 179 -4.39 0.37 -7.14
CA GLN A 179 -5.24 1.53 -6.84
C GLN A 179 -5.50 2.36 -8.10
N ARG A 180 -6.74 2.39 -8.57
CA ARG A 180 -7.19 3.35 -9.58
C ARG A 180 -8.01 4.44 -8.91
N THR A 181 -7.54 5.67 -8.98
CA THR A 181 -8.27 6.86 -8.48
C THR A 181 -8.99 7.60 -9.62
N GLY A 182 -9.99 8.41 -9.27
CA GLY A 182 -10.78 9.19 -10.23
C GLY A 182 -12.01 8.45 -10.76
N VAL A 183 -12.22 8.45 -12.07
CA VAL A 183 -13.40 7.87 -12.72
C VAL A 183 -13.40 6.34 -12.58
N PRO A 184 -14.51 5.73 -12.13
CA PRO A 184 -14.65 4.28 -12.04
C PRO A 184 -14.38 3.56 -13.39
N GLY A 185 -13.89 2.33 -13.31
CA GLY A 185 -13.66 1.48 -14.48
C GLY A 185 -12.67 0.35 -14.20
N PRO A 186 -12.21 -0.36 -15.24
CA PRO A 186 -11.22 -1.43 -15.09
C PRO A 186 -9.96 -0.96 -14.36
N VAL A 187 -9.46 -1.79 -13.45
CA VAL A 187 -8.26 -1.50 -12.66
C VAL A 187 -7.03 -2.13 -13.30
N VAL A 188 -7.15 -3.32 -13.88
CA VAL A 188 -6.04 -4.04 -14.52
C VAL A 188 -6.45 -4.51 -15.92
N SER A 189 -5.52 -4.45 -16.88
CA SER A 189 -5.61 -5.13 -18.18
C SER A 189 -4.58 -6.25 -18.22
N TRP A 190 -5.05 -7.48 -18.48
CA TRP A 190 -4.20 -8.66 -18.60
C TRP A 190 -4.54 -9.42 -19.88
N ASN A 191 -3.56 -9.61 -20.76
CA ASN A 191 -3.71 -10.21 -22.08
C ASN A 191 -4.87 -9.61 -22.90
N GLY A 192 -5.03 -8.28 -22.80
CA GLY A 192 -6.08 -7.52 -23.49
C GLY A 192 -7.47 -7.59 -22.83
N ALA A 193 -7.64 -8.37 -21.76
CA ALA A 193 -8.88 -8.42 -20.99
C ALA A 193 -8.85 -7.42 -19.82
N PRO A 194 -9.86 -6.54 -19.69
CA PRO A 194 -9.97 -5.61 -18.57
C PRO A 194 -10.67 -6.25 -17.34
N TYR A 195 -10.19 -5.96 -16.13
CA TYR A 195 -10.72 -6.47 -14.86
C TYR A 195 -10.99 -5.35 -13.85
N THR A 196 -12.15 -5.40 -13.20
CA THR A 196 -12.59 -4.42 -12.18
C THR A 196 -12.49 -4.95 -10.76
N THR A 197 -12.45 -6.27 -10.57
CA THR A 197 -12.38 -6.92 -9.26
C THR A 197 -11.24 -7.95 -9.22
N VAL A 198 -10.72 -8.21 -8.02
CA VAL A 198 -9.70 -9.25 -7.79
C VAL A 198 -10.25 -10.63 -8.16
N ALA A 199 -11.51 -10.92 -7.81
CA ALA A 199 -12.14 -12.20 -8.14
C ALA A 199 -12.18 -12.45 -9.66
N ALA A 200 -12.54 -11.43 -10.45
CA ALA A 200 -12.55 -11.53 -11.91
C ALA A 200 -11.13 -11.64 -12.48
N LEU A 201 -10.18 -10.86 -11.96
CA LEU A 201 -8.77 -10.94 -12.34
C LEU A 201 -8.21 -12.33 -12.06
N SER A 202 -8.52 -12.91 -10.90
CA SER A 202 -8.03 -14.23 -10.52
C SER A 202 -8.61 -15.34 -11.37
N ALA A 203 -9.92 -15.33 -11.57
CA ALA A 203 -10.59 -16.30 -12.45
C ALA A 203 -10.08 -16.20 -13.90
N GLY A 204 -9.86 -14.98 -14.40
CA GLY A 204 -9.42 -14.76 -15.78
C GLY A 204 -7.95 -15.08 -16.05
N THR A 205 -7.09 -14.95 -15.04
CA THR A 205 -5.63 -15.13 -15.20
C THR A 205 -5.10 -16.44 -14.62
N GLY A 206 -5.87 -17.12 -13.76
CA GLY A 206 -5.41 -18.28 -13.01
C GLY A 206 -4.33 -17.95 -11.96
N THR A 207 -4.11 -16.67 -11.69
CA THR A 207 -3.14 -16.14 -10.72
C THR A 207 -3.81 -14.98 -9.95
N ASN A 208 -3.10 -14.11 -9.25
CA ASN A 208 -3.63 -12.92 -8.55
C ASN A 208 -4.70 -13.20 -7.47
N ALA A 209 -4.76 -14.42 -6.93
CA ALA A 209 -5.79 -14.81 -5.96
C ALA A 209 -5.73 -14.00 -4.66
N ASN A 210 -4.53 -13.54 -4.27
CA ASN A 210 -4.29 -12.77 -3.05
C ASN A 210 -3.94 -11.30 -3.34
N SER A 211 -4.10 -10.86 -4.59
CA SER A 211 -3.94 -9.44 -4.92
C SER A 211 -5.09 -8.60 -4.35
N LEU A 212 -4.88 -7.30 -4.22
CA LEU A 212 -5.83 -6.35 -3.66
C LEU A 212 -6.15 -5.27 -4.69
N ILE A 213 -7.38 -4.77 -4.63
CA ILE A 213 -7.73 -3.47 -5.21
C ILE A 213 -8.10 -2.60 -4.02
N ALA A 214 -7.15 -1.82 -3.51
CA ALA A 214 -7.31 -1.05 -2.28
C ALA A 214 -6.52 0.25 -2.37
N ASP A 215 -6.79 1.18 -1.46
CA ASP A 215 -5.95 2.37 -1.28
C ASP A 215 -4.77 2.00 -0.37
N PRO A 216 -3.51 2.11 -0.83
CA PRO A 216 -2.35 1.92 0.03
C PRO A 216 -2.22 3.00 1.11
N LEU A 217 -2.92 4.13 0.96
CA LEU A 217 -2.85 5.28 1.86
C LEU A 217 -1.41 5.78 2.01
N PHE A 218 -0.87 6.36 0.93
CA PHE A 218 0.46 6.97 0.93
C PHE A 218 0.53 8.22 1.83
N PHE A 219 1.69 8.48 2.43
CA PHE A 219 1.96 9.65 3.25
C PHE A 219 1.81 10.95 2.45
N ASP A 220 2.41 10.97 1.25
CA ASP A 220 2.18 11.96 0.20
C ASP A 220 2.33 11.31 -1.19
N PRO A 221 1.24 11.13 -1.96
CA PRO A 221 1.30 10.49 -3.28
C PRO A 221 2.12 11.27 -4.34
N PHE A 222 2.68 12.44 -4.02
CA PHE A 222 3.54 13.22 -4.90
C PHE A 222 5.01 13.24 -4.47
N THR A 223 5.32 12.89 -3.22
CA THR A 223 6.69 13.02 -2.70
C THR A 223 7.16 11.86 -1.81
N ASP A 224 6.24 11.05 -1.28
CA ASP A 224 6.54 10.05 -0.26
C ASP A 224 5.53 8.89 -0.30
N LEU A 225 5.97 7.74 -0.83
CA LEU A 225 5.16 6.52 -0.93
C LEU A 225 5.31 5.58 0.28
N HIS A 226 5.84 6.04 1.42
CA HIS A 226 5.55 5.37 2.68
C HIS A 226 4.04 5.26 2.85
N ALA A 227 3.58 4.15 3.41
CA ALA A 227 2.18 3.79 3.43
C ALA A 227 1.70 3.44 4.83
N TYR A 228 0.40 3.56 5.06
CA TYR A 228 -0.23 3.17 6.33
C TYR A 228 -1.54 2.40 6.14
N GLY A 229 -1.83 1.96 4.91
CA GLY A 229 -3.03 1.22 4.58
C GLY A 229 -3.08 -0.15 5.25
N MET A 230 -4.03 -0.34 6.16
CA MET A 230 -4.19 -1.61 6.87
C MET A 230 -4.49 -2.81 5.95
N ASP A 231 -5.01 -2.59 4.75
CA ASP A 231 -5.25 -3.68 3.79
C ASP A 231 -3.95 -4.26 3.21
N ILE A 232 -2.89 -3.46 3.10
CA ILE A 232 -1.59 -3.89 2.57
C ILE A 232 -0.62 -4.39 3.66
N ASN A 233 -0.93 -4.09 4.92
CA ASN A 233 -0.16 -4.53 6.07
C ASN A 233 -0.23 -6.07 6.23
N ALA A 234 0.92 -6.72 6.39
CA ALA A 234 1.07 -8.16 6.55
C ALA A 234 0.42 -9.01 5.43
N ALA A 235 0.20 -8.41 4.26
CA ALA A 235 -0.52 -9.02 3.14
C ALA A 235 0.40 -9.59 2.06
N ALA A 236 1.72 -9.35 2.14
CA ALA A 236 2.70 -9.86 1.18
C ALA A 236 3.18 -11.27 1.53
N MET A 237 4.06 -11.81 0.69
CA MET A 237 4.80 -13.05 0.95
C MET A 237 6.30 -12.76 0.98
N PRO A 238 7.08 -13.33 1.90
CA PRO A 238 8.54 -13.19 1.88
C PRO A 238 9.12 -13.57 0.52
N PHE A 239 10.08 -12.78 0.04
CA PHE A 239 10.78 -13.02 -1.23
C PHE A 239 12.27 -13.21 -0.97
N ALA A 240 12.82 -14.34 -1.41
CA ALA A 240 14.22 -14.68 -1.14
C ALA A 240 15.17 -13.58 -1.66
N GLY A 241 16.06 -13.12 -0.79
CA GLY A 241 17.03 -12.07 -1.11
C GLY A 241 16.55 -10.63 -0.88
N ILE A 242 15.26 -10.41 -0.55
CA ILE A 242 14.71 -9.09 -0.21
C ILE A 242 14.22 -9.13 1.24
N THR A 243 15.11 -8.81 2.18
CA THR A 243 14.87 -8.93 3.64
C THR A 243 14.69 -7.59 4.35
N THR A 244 14.96 -6.49 3.67
CA THR A 244 14.69 -5.14 4.16
C THR A 244 13.80 -4.42 3.14
N ASP A 245 13.21 -3.33 3.56
CA ASP A 245 12.45 -2.42 2.70
C ASP A 245 13.37 -1.37 2.02
N ILE A 246 12.82 -0.25 1.56
CA ILE A 246 13.56 0.82 0.89
C ILE A 246 14.41 1.68 1.84
N ASP A 247 14.01 1.80 3.10
CA ASP A 247 14.73 2.57 4.14
C ASP A 247 15.74 1.73 4.91
N GLY A 248 15.70 0.41 4.70
CA GLY A 248 16.59 -0.55 5.33
C GLY A 248 16.00 -1.20 6.56
N ASP A 249 14.72 -0.95 6.85
CA ASP A 249 14.02 -1.59 7.96
C ASP A 249 13.76 -3.08 7.64
N PRO A 250 13.92 -3.98 8.62
CA PRO A 250 13.70 -5.41 8.41
C PRO A 250 12.24 -5.69 8.05
N ARG A 251 12.02 -6.47 6.99
CA ARG A 251 10.72 -7.01 6.66
C ARG A 251 10.31 -8.11 7.63
N ASP A 252 9.02 -8.24 7.92
CA ASP A 252 8.52 -9.37 8.66
C ASP A 252 8.85 -10.68 7.91
N PRO A 253 9.48 -11.65 8.58
CA PRO A 253 9.97 -12.87 7.92
C PRO A 253 8.85 -13.83 7.48
N ALA A 254 7.61 -13.63 7.94
CA ALA A 254 6.45 -14.46 7.63
C ALA A 254 5.39 -13.71 6.81
N THR A 255 5.10 -12.47 7.18
CA THR A 255 4.01 -11.65 6.63
C THR A 255 4.46 -10.21 6.42
N PRO A 256 5.30 -9.93 5.43
CA PRO A 256 5.72 -8.57 5.12
C PRO A 256 4.56 -7.73 4.54
N ASP A 257 4.81 -6.44 4.34
CA ASP A 257 3.85 -5.52 3.73
C ASP A 257 3.94 -5.49 2.20
N ILE A 258 2.82 -5.27 1.54
CA ILE A 258 2.82 -5.04 0.08
C ILE A 258 3.35 -3.63 -0.19
N GLY A 259 4.38 -3.51 -1.02
CA GLY A 259 5.01 -2.22 -1.37
C GLY A 259 6.49 -2.13 -0.99
N CYS A 260 7.11 -0.98 -1.27
CA CYS A 260 8.53 -0.76 -0.99
C CYS A 260 8.85 -0.44 0.47
N ASP A 261 7.83 -0.17 1.28
CA ASP A 261 7.89 0.25 2.68
C ASP A 261 7.38 -0.90 3.57
N GLU A 262 8.02 -1.10 4.73
CA GLU A 262 7.55 -1.99 5.78
C GLU A 262 7.20 -1.16 7.02
N PHE A 263 5.96 -1.23 7.47
CA PHE A 263 5.44 -0.39 8.52
C PHE A 263 4.73 -1.19 9.62
N THR A 264 4.73 -0.63 10.82
CA THR A 264 3.91 -1.16 11.92
C THR A 264 2.71 -0.24 12.13
N PRO A 265 1.48 -0.75 11.95
CA PRO A 265 0.29 0.01 12.27
C PRO A 265 0.31 0.56 13.69
N GLN A 266 -0.03 1.83 13.83
CA GLN A 266 -0.17 2.49 15.12
C GLN A 266 -1.65 2.73 15.43
N LEU A 267 -2.02 2.50 16.69
CA LEU A 267 -3.32 2.89 17.22
C LEU A 267 -3.26 4.35 17.68
N TRP A 268 -4.29 5.14 17.38
CA TRP A 268 -4.31 6.56 17.69
C TRP A 268 -4.39 6.81 19.21
N ASN A 269 -3.51 7.66 19.75
CA ASN A 269 -3.45 7.97 21.19
C ASN A 269 -2.80 9.33 21.51
N GLU A 270 -3.03 10.34 20.67
CA GLU A 270 -2.27 11.60 20.73
C GLU A 270 -2.91 12.71 21.55
N GLN A 271 -4.21 12.64 21.79
CA GLN A 271 -4.95 13.65 22.54
C GLN A 271 -5.90 12.99 23.54
N PHE A 272 -5.98 13.58 24.74
CA PHE A 272 -6.69 13.03 25.89
C PHE A 272 -7.77 14.00 26.40
N ASP A 273 -8.78 13.44 27.05
CA ASP A 273 -9.90 14.12 27.70
C ASP A 273 -10.72 15.07 26.81
N VAL A 274 -10.76 14.79 25.52
CA VAL A 274 -11.53 15.54 24.53
C VAL A 274 -11.92 14.63 23.38
N CYS A 275 -13.11 14.85 22.83
CA CYS A 275 -13.58 14.17 21.64
C CYS A 275 -12.85 14.71 20.41
N VAL A 276 -12.21 13.81 19.67
CA VAL A 276 -11.47 14.13 18.44
C VAL A 276 -12.13 13.43 17.26
N ASN A 277 -12.39 14.20 16.21
CA ASN A 277 -12.92 13.66 14.96
C ASN A 277 -11.86 12.79 14.29
N ALA A 278 -12.28 11.59 13.84
CA ALA A 278 -11.51 10.77 12.93
C ALA A 278 -11.53 11.36 11.51
N ASP A 279 -10.63 10.86 10.66
CA ASP A 279 -10.67 11.19 9.24
C ASP A 279 -11.91 10.54 8.60
N PRO A 280 -12.69 11.25 7.76
CA PRO A 280 -13.92 10.68 7.18
C PRO A 280 -13.64 9.43 6.35
N ALA A 281 -14.43 8.38 6.56
CA ALA A 281 -14.39 7.16 5.77
C ALA A 281 -15.62 7.06 4.86
N VAL A 282 -15.52 6.33 3.76
CA VAL A 282 -16.63 6.14 2.81
C VAL A 282 -16.87 4.66 2.57
N SER A 283 -18.13 4.26 2.72
CA SER A 283 -18.68 2.96 2.34
C SER A 283 -19.38 3.06 0.99
N ASP A 284 -19.05 2.14 0.08
CA ASP A 284 -19.72 1.99 -1.22
C ASP A 284 -20.56 0.70 -1.31
N GLY A 285 -20.60 -0.11 -0.24
CA GLY A 285 -21.32 -1.39 -0.23
C GLY A 285 -20.61 -2.51 -1.00
N SER A 286 -19.31 -2.35 -1.32
CA SER A 286 -18.51 -3.37 -2.01
C SER A 286 -18.25 -4.63 -1.17
N GLY A 287 -18.61 -4.63 0.11
CA GLY A 287 -18.36 -5.70 1.07
C GLY A 287 -16.93 -5.70 1.61
N ARG A 288 -16.17 -4.63 1.39
CA ARG A 288 -14.77 -4.53 1.82
C ARG A 288 -14.69 -4.00 3.26
N PRO A 289 -13.61 -4.35 3.99
CA PRO A 289 -13.36 -3.71 5.28
C PRO A 289 -13.11 -2.22 5.07
N ILE A 290 -13.72 -1.41 5.92
CA ILE A 290 -13.55 0.04 5.98
C ILE A 290 -12.74 0.33 7.23
N TRP A 291 -11.53 0.84 7.04
CA TRP A 291 -10.67 1.23 8.14
C TRP A 291 -10.89 2.70 8.48
N ILE A 292 -11.03 2.99 9.77
CA ILE A 292 -11.17 4.34 10.31
C ILE A 292 -9.82 4.74 10.88
N TYR A 293 -9.31 5.88 10.42
CA TYR A 293 -8.03 6.42 10.84
C TYR A 293 -8.19 7.79 11.45
N ARG A 294 -7.15 8.21 12.16
CA ARG A 294 -6.88 9.59 12.47
C ARG A 294 -5.39 9.81 12.47
N ASP A 295 -4.93 10.84 11.77
CA ASP A 295 -3.50 11.18 11.71
C ASP A 295 -2.64 9.95 11.30
N ARG A 296 -3.16 9.15 10.34
CA ARG A 296 -2.57 7.91 9.82
C ARG A 296 -2.54 6.71 10.79
N LYS A 297 -3.19 6.84 11.94
CA LYS A 297 -3.27 5.78 12.98
C LYS A 297 -4.67 5.19 13.01
N VAL A 298 -4.76 3.87 13.17
CA VAL A 298 -6.05 3.16 13.17
C VAL A 298 -6.85 3.49 14.44
N ILE A 299 -8.17 3.57 14.31
CA ILE A 299 -9.14 3.76 15.41
C ILE A 299 -10.10 2.58 15.50
N ALA A 300 -10.64 2.17 14.35
CA ALA A 300 -11.66 1.12 14.24
C ALA A 300 -11.67 0.54 12.81
N ARG A 301 -12.38 -0.57 12.64
CA ARG A 301 -12.67 -1.16 11.32
C ARG A 301 -14.13 -1.58 11.27
N ILE A 302 -14.80 -1.30 10.16
CA ILE A 302 -16.17 -1.71 9.89
C ILE A 302 -16.17 -2.74 8.76
N GLN A 303 -16.83 -3.86 8.97
CA GLN A 303 -17.21 -4.78 7.91
C GLN A 303 -18.67 -4.49 7.54
N GLU A 304 -18.89 -3.91 6.36
CA GLU A 304 -20.20 -3.38 5.96
C GLU A 304 -21.21 -4.46 5.55
N ASN A 305 -20.77 -5.70 5.29
CA ASN A 305 -21.63 -6.83 4.93
C ASN A 305 -22.63 -6.54 3.79
N GLY A 306 -22.21 -5.72 2.81
CA GLY A 306 -23.01 -5.32 1.65
C GLY A 306 -23.93 -4.10 1.88
N ASN A 307 -23.91 -3.50 3.08
CA ASN A 307 -24.60 -2.24 3.33
C ASN A 307 -23.82 -1.07 2.72
N MET A 308 -24.52 -0.13 2.09
CA MET A 308 -23.95 1.13 1.59
C MET A 308 -24.12 2.21 2.65
N LEU A 309 -23.19 2.30 3.60
CA LEU A 309 -23.24 3.17 4.77
C LEU A 309 -23.03 4.66 4.43
N GLY A 310 -22.55 4.96 3.21
CA GLY A 310 -22.23 6.33 2.78
C GLY A 310 -21.00 6.87 3.50
N THR A 311 -20.95 8.19 3.73
CA THR A 311 -19.91 8.79 4.57
C THR A 311 -20.09 8.35 6.02
N ILE A 312 -19.01 7.91 6.66
CA ILE A 312 -18.98 7.50 8.06
C ILE A 312 -18.20 8.55 8.84
N ASN A 313 -18.89 9.26 9.73
CA ASN A 313 -18.27 10.19 10.66
C ASN A 313 -17.96 9.44 11.95
N SER A 314 -16.74 9.59 12.46
CA SER A 314 -16.36 8.93 13.71
C SER A 314 -15.62 9.89 14.62
N GLU A 315 -15.73 9.65 15.92
CA GLU A 315 -14.99 10.38 16.95
C GLU A 315 -14.36 9.37 17.91
N ILE A 316 -13.25 9.76 18.51
CA ILE A 316 -12.58 9.01 19.56
C ILE A 316 -12.33 9.92 20.76
N TYR A 317 -12.49 9.35 21.94
CA TYR A 317 -12.13 9.98 23.22
C TYR A 317 -11.25 9.00 24.00
N ILE A 318 -10.18 9.51 24.58
CA ILE A 318 -9.29 8.75 25.46
C ILE A 318 -9.15 9.52 26.78
N HIS A 319 -9.54 8.90 27.88
CA HIS A 319 -9.37 9.47 29.21
C HIS A 319 -7.91 9.39 29.67
N THR A 320 -7.44 10.38 30.43
CA THR A 320 -6.21 10.25 31.22
C THR A 320 -6.53 10.19 32.72
N GLY A 321 -6.04 9.18 33.42
CA GLY A 321 -6.26 9.02 34.85
C GLY A 321 -6.58 7.60 35.27
N PRO A 322 -7.19 7.40 36.45
CA PRO A 322 -7.67 6.11 36.89
C PRO A 322 -8.80 5.59 35.99
N VAL A 323 -8.88 4.26 35.84
CA VAL A 323 -9.97 3.58 35.12
C VAL A 323 -11.32 4.07 35.61
N ARG A 324 -12.18 4.43 34.66
CA ARG A 324 -13.49 5.03 34.94
C ARG A 324 -14.54 3.98 35.31
N GLN A 325 -15.60 4.45 35.99
CA GLN A 325 -16.79 3.68 36.31
C GLN A 325 -18.04 4.31 35.69
N SER A 326 -18.96 3.48 35.21
CA SER A 326 -20.29 3.93 34.78
C SER A 326 -21.12 4.38 35.99
N GLY A 327 -22.29 4.98 35.74
CA GLY A 327 -23.21 5.42 36.80
C GLY A 327 -23.72 4.29 37.72
N ILE A 328 -23.57 3.02 37.32
CA ILE A 328 -23.90 1.84 38.12
C ILE A 328 -22.68 1.20 38.79
N GLY A 329 -21.49 1.82 38.69
CA GLY A 329 -20.25 1.35 39.32
C GLY A 329 -19.45 0.32 38.51
N GLN A 330 -19.87 -0.01 37.29
CA GLN A 330 -19.13 -0.94 36.41
C GLN A 330 -17.90 -0.26 35.82
N TYR A 331 -16.73 -0.88 35.94
CA TYR A 331 -15.49 -0.39 35.32
C TYR A 331 -15.52 -0.55 33.80
N TYR A 332 -14.91 0.40 33.09
CA TYR A 332 -14.78 0.36 31.63
C TYR A 332 -13.47 1.02 31.19
N MET A 333 -13.00 0.69 29.99
CA MET A 333 -11.74 1.24 29.45
C MET A 333 -11.82 2.76 29.24
N ASP A 334 -10.64 3.37 29.16
CA ASP A 334 -10.50 4.81 28.97
C ASP A 334 -10.80 5.30 27.56
N ARG A 335 -11.12 4.38 26.65
CA ARG A 335 -11.41 4.68 25.24
C ARG A 335 -12.90 4.57 24.93
N ASN A 336 -13.43 5.60 24.29
CA ASN A 336 -14.79 5.65 23.77
C ASN A 336 -14.76 5.97 22.28
N TRP A 337 -15.78 5.51 21.55
CA TRP A 337 -15.94 5.77 20.12
C TRP A 337 -17.35 6.28 19.84
N ARG A 338 -17.44 7.19 18.88
CA ARG A 338 -18.67 7.49 18.15
C ARG A 338 -18.46 7.03 16.71
N ILE A 339 -19.40 6.28 16.14
CA ILE A 339 -19.37 5.87 14.74
C ILE A 339 -20.77 6.08 14.18
N GLU A 340 -20.90 6.99 13.22
CA GLU A 340 -22.17 7.38 12.64
C GLU A 340 -22.11 7.27 11.11
N PRO A 341 -22.75 6.25 10.52
CA PRO A 341 -22.93 6.19 9.07
C PRO A 341 -23.99 7.19 8.61
N GLN A 342 -23.80 7.77 7.42
CA GLN A 342 -24.78 8.65 6.77
C GLN A 342 -26.08 7.91 6.44
N ASN A 343 -25.96 6.68 5.94
CA ASN A 343 -27.09 5.87 5.53
C ASN A 343 -27.45 4.83 6.59
N PRO A 344 -28.74 4.54 6.80
CA PRO A 344 -29.17 3.53 7.75
C PRO A 344 -28.76 2.12 7.29
N ILE A 345 -28.46 1.25 8.26
CA ILE A 345 -28.27 -0.18 8.03
C ILE A 345 -29.62 -0.80 7.70
N THR A 346 -29.75 -1.39 6.51
CA THR A 346 -31.02 -1.94 6.01
C THR A 346 -30.94 -3.43 5.68
N GLY A 347 -29.73 -4.00 5.60
CA GLY A 347 -29.46 -5.41 5.34
C GLY A 347 -29.05 -6.19 6.59
N ALA A 348 -28.10 -7.10 6.42
CA ALA A 348 -27.44 -7.76 7.54
C ALA A 348 -26.76 -6.73 8.45
N GLY A 349 -26.58 -7.08 9.74
CA GLY A 349 -25.79 -6.25 10.65
C GLY A 349 -24.37 -6.02 10.13
N VAL A 350 -23.76 -4.93 10.58
CA VAL A 350 -22.35 -4.63 10.33
C VAL A 350 -21.50 -5.14 11.49
N ASP A 351 -20.28 -5.57 11.21
CA ASP A 351 -19.33 -5.92 12.27
C ASP A 351 -18.39 -4.74 12.51
N VAL A 352 -18.28 -4.31 13.77
CA VAL A 352 -17.36 -3.26 14.19
C VAL A 352 -16.24 -3.87 15.01
N ARG A 353 -15.00 -3.64 14.58
CA ARG A 353 -13.79 -3.96 15.35
C ARG A 353 -13.22 -2.68 15.93
N LEU A 354 -13.19 -2.61 17.25
CA LEU A 354 -12.63 -1.49 18.01
C LEU A 354 -11.23 -1.87 18.51
N PHE A 355 -10.26 -0.98 18.33
CA PHE A 355 -8.87 -1.23 18.69
C PHE A 355 -8.52 -0.52 20.00
N TYR A 356 -7.88 -1.23 20.91
CA TYR A 356 -7.37 -0.71 22.19
C TYR A 356 -5.93 -1.20 22.39
N HIS A 357 -5.14 -0.46 23.18
CA HIS A 357 -3.81 -0.90 23.55
C HIS A 357 -3.86 -1.92 24.69
N ALA A 358 -2.85 -2.79 24.73
CA ALA A 358 -2.73 -3.79 25.79
C ALA A 358 -2.65 -3.17 27.20
N ASN A 359 -2.07 -1.97 27.34
CA ASN A 359 -2.00 -1.27 28.64
C ASN A 359 -3.37 -0.75 29.11
N GLU A 360 -4.28 -0.38 28.20
CA GLU A 360 -5.65 0.02 28.55
C GLU A 360 -6.44 -1.17 29.08
N PHE A 361 -6.34 -2.33 28.43
CA PHE A 361 -6.94 -3.56 28.95
C PHE A 361 -6.32 -3.97 30.29
N ALA A 362 -5.00 -3.90 30.42
CA ALA A 362 -4.31 -4.22 31.67
C ALA A 362 -4.75 -3.31 32.83
N ALA A 363 -4.97 -2.02 32.57
CA ALA A 363 -5.50 -1.09 33.55
C ALA A 363 -6.92 -1.50 33.99
N LEU A 364 -7.81 -1.83 33.04
CA LEU A 364 -9.15 -2.33 33.35
C LEU A 364 -9.10 -3.61 34.19
N ALA A 365 -8.31 -4.60 33.79
CA ALA A 365 -8.16 -5.87 34.50
C ALA A 365 -7.57 -5.70 35.91
N ALA A 366 -6.75 -4.67 36.13
CA ALA A 366 -6.24 -4.33 37.46
C ALA A 366 -7.31 -3.65 38.34
N ALA A 367 -8.23 -2.89 37.74
CA ALA A 367 -9.32 -2.20 38.44
C ALA A 367 -10.52 -3.11 38.72
N ASP A 368 -10.80 -4.06 37.83
CA ASP A 368 -11.91 -5.01 37.93
C ASP A 368 -11.41 -6.47 37.96
N PRO A 369 -11.37 -7.11 39.15
CA PRO A 369 -10.95 -8.50 39.30
C PRO A 369 -11.78 -9.52 38.51
N ALA A 370 -12.96 -9.15 38.00
CA ALA A 370 -13.77 -10.03 37.14
C ALA A 370 -13.28 -10.07 35.68
N VAL A 371 -12.40 -9.14 35.27
CA VAL A 371 -11.85 -9.07 33.92
C VAL A 371 -10.46 -9.72 33.90
N THR A 372 -10.37 -10.93 33.34
CA THR A 372 -9.13 -11.73 33.30
C THR A 372 -8.63 -11.99 31.89
N ILE A 373 -9.54 -12.04 30.92
CA ILE A 373 -9.27 -12.20 29.50
C ILE A 373 -10.09 -11.20 28.69
N THR A 374 -9.68 -10.93 27.45
CA THR A 374 -10.32 -9.92 26.59
C THR A 374 -11.79 -10.20 26.31
N SER A 375 -12.20 -11.48 26.31
CA SER A 375 -13.60 -11.87 26.14
C SER A 375 -14.49 -11.56 27.35
N ASP A 376 -13.92 -11.21 28.50
CA ASP A 376 -14.68 -10.76 29.67
C ASP A 376 -15.18 -9.31 29.50
N ALA A 377 -14.56 -8.54 28.60
CA ALA A 377 -14.93 -7.17 28.29
C ALA A 377 -15.93 -7.10 27.12
N GLY A 378 -17.06 -6.44 27.34
CA GLY A 378 -18.04 -6.09 26.31
C GLY A 378 -17.94 -4.63 25.87
N VAL A 379 -18.81 -4.24 24.95
CA VAL A 379 -19.01 -2.87 24.49
C VAL A 379 -20.43 -2.43 24.83
N SER A 380 -20.57 -1.27 25.46
CA SER A 380 -21.86 -0.63 25.70
C SER A 380 -22.15 0.40 24.61
N GLN A 381 -23.18 0.17 23.79
CA GLN A 381 -23.68 1.14 22.82
C GLN A 381 -24.76 2.01 23.46
N TYR A 382 -24.65 3.31 23.30
CA TYR A 382 -25.67 4.27 23.74
C TYR A 382 -26.53 4.74 22.57
N ASP A 383 -27.83 4.91 22.80
CA ASP A 383 -28.83 5.44 21.87
C ASP A 383 -29.71 6.46 22.63
N GLY A 384 -29.69 7.72 22.22
CA GLY A 384 -30.43 8.78 22.91
C GLY A 384 -29.88 10.20 22.70
N PRO A 385 -30.20 11.17 23.57
CA PRO A 385 -29.63 12.50 23.46
C PRO A 385 -28.12 12.51 23.74
N ASN A 386 -27.36 13.32 22.98
CA ASN A 386 -25.89 13.46 23.07
C ASN A 386 -25.09 12.23 22.62
N GLU A 387 -25.43 11.64 21.46
CA GLU A 387 -24.64 10.54 20.87
C GLU A 387 -23.30 11.07 20.36
N ASN A 388 -22.33 11.20 21.26
CA ASN A 388 -20.96 11.60 21.00
C ASN A 388 -19.99 10.63 21.71
N CYS A 389 -18.68 10.88 21.67
CA CYS A 389 -17.72 10.05 22.40
C CYS A 389 -17.58 10.34 23.91
N LEU A 390 -18.37 11.25 24.49
CA LEU A 390 -18.37 11.63 25.91
C LEU A 390 -19.49 10.93 26.69
N LEU A 391 -19.16 9.85 27.40
CA LEU A 391 -20.13 9.18 28.28
C LEU A 391 -20.72 10.12 29.37
N ALA A 392 -19.95 11.14 29.78
CA ALA A 392 -20.31 12.01 30.90
C ALA A 392 -21.50 12.93 30.65
N ASP A 393 -21.87 13.19 29.39
CA ASP A 393 -23.01 14.03 29.03
C ASP A 393 -24.24 13.24 28.56
N ASN A 394 -24.15 11.90 28.53
CA ASN A 394 -25.28 11.03 28.25
C ASN A 394 -26.42 11.26 29.26
N THR A 395 -27.64 11.31 28.76
CA THR A 395 -28.81 11.62 29.58
C THR A 395 -29.47 10.35 30.13
N ALA A 396 -30.24 10.50 31.21
CA ALA A 396 -30.99 9.39 31.81
C ALA A 396 -32.14 8.85 30.92
N VAL A 397 -32.45 9.50 29.79
CA VAL A 397 -33.52 9.09 28.87
C VAL A 397 -33.00 8.15 27.77
N GLY A 398 -31.68 8.03 27.59
CA GLY A 398 -31.10 7.14 26.59
C GLY A 398 -31.09 5.67 27.01
N ASN A 399 -30.93 4.80 26.03
CA ASN A 399 -30.83 3.35 26.18
C ASN A 399 -29.39 2.88 26.05
N TYR A 400 -29.04 1.79 26.75
CA TYR A 400 -27.75 1.12 26.61
C TYR A 400 -27.94 -0.32 26.12
N PHE A 401 -27.25 -0.67 25.04
CA PHE A 401 -27.21 -2.00 24.47
C PHE A 401 -25.83 -2.62 24.72
N MET A 402 -25.81 -3.80 25.35
CA MET A 402 -24.56 -4.51 25.65
C MET A 402 -24.24 -5.48 24.52
N HIS A 403 -23.06 -5.34 23.95
CA HIS A 403 -22.50 -6.23 22.94
C HIS A 403 -21.31 -6.96 23.54
N PHE A 404 -21.31 -8.29 23.46
CA PHE A 404 -20.17 -9.09 23.89
C PHE A 404 -19.41 -9.59 22.67
N PRO A 405 -18.07 -9.74 22.75
CA PRO A 405 -17.30 -10.32 21.68
C PRO A 405 -17.88 -11.67 21.29
N THR A 406 -18.10 -11.91 20.00
CA THR A 406 -18.38 -13.26 19.51
C THR A 406 -17.12 -14.10 19.73
N PRO A 407 -17.19 -15.25 20.43
CA PRO A 407 -16.02 -16.08 20.67
C PRO A 407 -15.69 -16.86 19.39
N THR A 408 -15.09 -16.20 18.40
CA THR A 408 -14.42 -16.87 17.27
C THR A 408 -13.38 -15.96 16.62
N GLY A 409 -12.11 -16.39 16.67
CA GLY A 409 -11.06 -16.07 15.70
C GLY A 409 -10.03 -15.07 16.17
#